data_AF-A0A8T2LKG8-F1
#
_entry.id   AF-A0A8T2LKG8-F1
#
_cell.length_a   1.000
_cell.length_b   1.000
_cell.length_c   1.000
_cell.angle_alpha   90.00
_cell.angle_beta   90.00
_cell.angle_gamma   90.00
#
_symmetry.space_group_name_H-M   'P 1'
#
loop_
_entity.id
_entity.type
_entity.pdbx_description
1 polymer ?
#
loop_
_entity_poly.entity_id
_entity_poly.type
_entity_poly.pdbx_seq_one_letter_code
_entity_poly.pdbx_strand_id
1 'polypeptide(L)' 'MKMSSVWCLALGLVLLAVSCGAEPHGIGHPDQCCFKYTTVKIPPKQIDKVEKTSPQCPMPAFVVTTAAGRKFCVQEFPKI' A
#
# COMPACT_ATOMS: atom_id res chain seq x y z
N MET A 1 -7.22 -47.61 -15.79
CA MET A 1 -6.13 -46.91 -15.07
C MET A 1 -5.79 -45.62 -15.81
N LYS A 2 -6.47 -44.52 -15.49
CA LYS A 2 -6.22 -43.19 -16.07
C LYS A 2 -6.55 -42.12 -15.03
N MET A 3 -6.14 -42.36 -13.78
CA MET A 3 -6.41 -41.47 -12.66
C MET A 3 -5.17 -40.66 -12.23
N SER A 4 -3.96 -41.11 -12.59
CA SER A 4 -2.71 -40.42 -12.23
C SER A 4 -2.48 -39.11 -12.98
N SER A 5 -2.85 -39.04 -14.26
CA SER A 5 -2.52 -37.86 -15.09
C SER A 5 -3.37 -36.64 -14.75
N VAL A 6 -4.60 -36.86 -14.28
CA VAL A 6 -5.56 -35.78 -13.98
C VAL A 6 -5.27 -35.15 -12.61
N TRP A 7 -4.79 -35.96 -11.66
CA TRP A 7 -4.44 -35.51 -10.31
C TRP A 7 -3.24 -34.57 -10.30
N CYS A 8 -2.21 -34.84 -11.13
CA CYS A 8 -1.03 -33.98 -11.24
C CYS A 8 -1.35 -32.60 -11.85
N LEU A 9 -2.24 -32.57 -12.84
CA LEU A 9 -2.66 -31.33 -13.50
C LEU A 9 -3.50 -30.44 -12.57
N ALA A 10 -4.38 -31.05 -11.76
CA ALA A 10 -5.19 -30.32 -10.79
C ALA A 10 -4.33 -29.68 -9.69
N LEU A 11 -3.31 -30.40 -9.18
CA LEU A 11 -2.44 -29.90 -8.12
C LEU A 11 -1.53 -28.75 -8.60
N GLY A 12 -1.09 -28.79 -9.85
CA GLY A 12 -0.29 -27.71 -10.46
C GLY A 12 -1.06 -26.41 -10.66
N LEU A 13 -2.37 -26.49 -10.94
CA LEU A 13 -3.20 -25.29 -11.18
C LEU A 13 -3.58 -24.55 -9.89
N VAL A 14 -3.76 -25.26 -8.77
CA VAL A 14 -4.12 -24.67 -7.47
C VAL A 14 -3.00 -23.79 -6.90
N LEU A 15 -1.73 -24.12 -7.18
CA LEU A 15 -0.58 -23.36 -6.68
C LEU A 15 -0.39 -22.00 -7.39
N LEU A 16 -0.90 -21.83 -8.61
CA LEU A 16 -0.74 -20.59 -9.38
C LEU A 16 -1.75 -19.50 -9.00
N ALA A 17 -2.84 -19.86 -8.32
CA ALA A 17 -3.85 -18.90 -7.86
C ALA A 17 -3.46 -18.17 -6.56
N VAL A 18 -2.38 -18.59 -5.89
CA VAL A 18 -1.93 -18.04 -4.60
C VAL A 18 -0.71 -17.12 -4.74
N SER A 19 -0.50 -16.51 -5.91
CA SER A 19 0.62 -15.59 -6.10
C SER A 19 0.20 -14.40 -6.95
N CYS A 20 -0.81 -13.67 -6.49
CA CYS A 20 -1.04 -12.28 -6.90
C CYS A 20 -1.27 -11.39 -5.67
N GLY A 21 -0.48 -11.64 -4.61
CA GLY A 21 -0.15 -10.66 -3.60
C GLY A 21 1.33 -10.33 -3.80
N ALA A 22 1.62 -9.37 -4.67
CA ALA A 22 2.97 -8.92 -4.92
C ALA A 22 3.48 -8.17 -3.68
N GLU A 23 4.16 -8.84 -2.77
CA GLU A 23 5.02 -8.21 -1.77
C GLU A 23 6.20 -9.14 -1.49
N PRO A 24 7.39 -8.77 -1.97
CA PRO A 24 8.47 -8.53 -1.00
C PRO A 24 9.53 -7.54 -1.52
N HIS A 25 9.59 -6.32 -0.97
CA HIS A 25 10.82 -5.52 -1.06
C HIS A 25 11.05 -4.76 0.26
N GLY A 26 12.03 -5.23 1.03
CA GLY A 26 12.71 -4.41 2.04
C GLY A 26 12.63 -4.95 3.47
N ILE A 27 13.77 -5.44 3.97
CA ILE A 27 14.06 -5.45 5.41
C ILE A 27 14.11 -3.97 5.85
N GLY A 28 12.97 -3.41 6.24
CA GLY A 28 12.91 -2.02 6.69
C GLY A 28 11.52 -1.42 6.64
N HIS A 29 10.71 -1.70 7.67
CA HIS A 29 9.34 -1.20 7.88
C HIS A 29 8.34 -1.49 6.74
N PRO A 30 7.06 -1.83 7.03
CA PRO A 30 6.03 -1.77 6.00
C PRO A 30 6.02 -0.35 5.42
N ASP A 31 6.16 -0.22 4.10
CA ASP A 31 6.04 1.08 3.46
C ASP A 31 4.64 1.64 3.74
N GLN A 32 4.58 2.88 4.22
CA GLN A 32 3.32 3.48 4.60
C GLN A 32 2.57 3.97 3.37
N CYS A 33 1.93 3.03 2.66
CA CYS A 33 1.12 3.33 1.49
C CYS A 33 -0.27 3.87 1.85
N CYS A 34 -0.78 4.73 0.97
CA CYS A 34 -2.12 5.28 1.04
C CYS A 34 -3.03 4.58 0.02
N PHE A 35 -4.20 4.11 0.46
CA PHE A 35 -5.20 3.50 -0.44
C PHE A 35 -6.43 4.39 -0.65
N LYS A 36 -6.52 5.48 0.14
CA LYS A 36 -7.59 6.49 0.07
C LYS A 36 -6.99 7.84 0.39
N TYR A 37 -7.51 8.87 -0.27
CA TYR A 37 -7.21 10.26 0.07
C TYR A 37 -8.24 10.79 1.05
N THR A 38 -7.80 11.57 2.01
CA THR A 38 -8.70 12.34 2.86
C THR A 38 -9.21 13.56 2.10
N THR A 39 -10.48 13.89 2.31
CA THR A 39 -11.07 15.16 1.88
C THR A 39 -11.07 16.19 3.01
N VAL A 40 -10.59 15.79 4.20
CA VAL A 40 -10.49 16.68 5.36
C VAL A 40 -9.49 17.78 5.07
N LYS A 41 -9.91 19.03 5.26
CA LYS A 41 -9.01 20.19 5.20
C LYS A 41 -8.15 20.20 6.45
N ILE A 42 -6.86 19.95 6.28
CA ILE A 42 -5.87 20.01 7.35
C ILE A 42 -5.39 21.46 7.44
N PRO A 43 -5.63 22.18 8.55
CA PRO A 43 -5.16 23.54 8.69
C PRO A 43 -3.62 23.54 8.76
N PRO A 44 -2.93 24.46 8.05
CA PRO A 44 -1.48 24.45 7.93
C PRO A 44 -0.78 24.58 9.29
N LYS A 45 -1.39 25.30 10.23
CA LYS A 45 -0.92 25.45 11.61
C LYS A 45 -0.85 24.14 12.41
N GLN A 46 -1.53 23.09 11.96
CA GLN A 46 -1.53 21.78 12.61
C GLN A 46 -0.62 20.77 11.91
N ILE A 47 -0.01 21.12 10.78
CA ILE A 47 0.90 20.24 10.05
C ILE A 47 2.24 20.23 10.77
N ASP A 48 2.67 19.06 11.20
CA ASP A 48 3.97 18.84 11.82
C ASP A 48 4.98 18.33 10.78
N LYS A 49 4.56 17.36 9.97
CA LYS A 49 5.44 16.73 8.97
C LYS A 49 4.65 16.34 7.73
N VAL A 50 5.30 16.42 6.57
CA VAL A 50 4.76 15.92 5.29
C VAL A 50 5.80 14.99 4.68
N GLU A 51 5.40 13.76 4.38
CA GLU A 51 6.26 12.73 3.78
C GLU A 51 5.62 12.21 2.50
N LYS A 52 6.42 12.08 1.44
CA LYS A 52 5.97 11.42 0.21
C LYS A 52 5.98 9.91 0.44
N THR A 53 4.93 9.21 0.00
CA THR A 53 4.90 7.74 0.02
C THR A 53 5.95 7.17 -0.94
N SER A 54 6.35 5.91 -0.73
CA SER A 54 7.31 5.27 -1.64
C SER A 54 6.78 5.22 -3.07
N PRO A 55 7.69 5.30 -4.07
CA PRO A 55 7.34 5.04 -5.46
C PRO A 55 6.83 3.62 -5.70
N GLN A 56 7.03 2.69 -4.76
CA GLN A 56 6.50 1.32 -4.84
C GLN A 56 5.00 1.24 -4.51
N CYS A 57 4.43 2.27 -3.88
CA CYS A 57 3.00 2.28 -3.58
C CYS A 57 2.17 2.38 -4.87
N PRO A 58 1.04 1.66 -4.96
CA PRO A 58 0.18 1.70 -6.13
C PRO A 58 -0.47 3.07 -6.35
N MET A 59 -0.61 3.85 -5.26
CA MET A 59 -1.14 5.20 -5.29
C MET A 59 -0.10 6.19 -4.77
N PRO A 60 0.36 7.15 -5.59
CA PRO A 60 1.25 8.20 -5.11
C PRO A 60 0.49 9.13 -4.16
N ALA A 61 1.04 9.37 -2.98
CA ALA A 61 0.42 10.23 -1.98
C ALA A 61 1.46 10.97 -1.14
N PHE A 62 0.97 11.93 -0.37
CA PHE A 62 1.70 12.53 0.73
C PHE A 62 0.99 12.20 2.05
N VAL A 63 1.75 11.75 3.03
CA VAL A 63 1.32 11.54 4.39
C VAL A 63 1.59 12.81 5.17
N VAL A 64 0.52 13.45 5.63
CA VAL A 64 0.57 14.61 6.50
C VAL A 64 0.39 14.13 7.93
N THR A 65 1.42 14.30 8.76
CA THR A 65 1.35 14.09 10.20
C THR A 65 1.03 15.42 10.86
N THR A 66 -0.02 15.45 11.67
CA THR A 66 -0.37 16.64 12.45
C THR A 66 0.33 16.67 13.80
N ALA A 67 0.41 17.83 14.43
CA ALA A 67 0.95 17.98 15.79
C ALA A 67 0.22 17.12 16.84
N ALA A 68 -1.02 16.69 16.55
CA ALA A 68 -1.77 15.74 17.38
C ALA A 68 -1.40 14.27 17.11
N GLY A 69 -0.39 14.00 16.28
CA GLY A 69 0.06 12.66 15.89
C GLY A 69 -0.84 11.97 14.86
N ARG A 70 -1.85 12.64 14.30
CA ARG A 70 -2.75 12.05 13.31
C ARG A 70 -2.13 12.08 11.93
N LYS A 71 -2.27 10.99 11.18
CA LYS A 71 -1.76 10.85 9.82
C LYS A 71 -2.90 10.93 8.82
N PHE A 72 -2.70 11.71 7.77
CA PHE A 72 -3.67 11.90 6.70
C PHE A 72 -3.00 11.71 5.34
N CYS A 73 -3.64 10.97 4.47
CA CYS A 73 -3.20 10.78 3.08
C CYS A 73 -3.81 11.86 2.19
N VAL A 74 -2.98 12.63 1.49
CA VAL A 74 -3.42 13.63 0.51
C VAL A 74 -2.79 13.34 -0.86
N GLN A 75 -3.51 13.64 -1.93
CA GLN A 75 -3.04 13.38 -3.29
C GLN A 75 -1.98 14.38 -3.74
N GLU A 76 -2.09 15.63 -3.31
CA GLU A 76 -1.22 16.73 -3.69
C GLU A 76 -0.46 17.26 -2.48
N PHE A 77 0.69 17.91 -2.72
CA PHE A 77 1.45 18.53 -1.64
C PHE A 77 0.61 19.62 -0.96
N PRO A 78 0.41 19.56 0.36
CA PRO A 78 -0.40 20.54 1.07
C PRO A 78 0.22 21.94 0.97
N LYS A 79 -0.63 22.95 0.75
CA LYS A 79 -0.21 24.36 0.79
C LYS A 79 -0.08 24.77 2.27
N ILE A 80 1.16 24.90 2.75
CA ILE A 80 1.49 25.36 4.11
C ILE A 80 1.63 26.88 4.12
#